data_AF-A0A7S1MKD0-F1
#
_entry.id   AF-A0A7S1MKD0-F1
#
_cell.length_a   1.000
_cell.length_b   1.000
_cell.length_c   1.000
_cell.angle_alpha   90.00
_cell.angle_beta   90.00
_cell.angle_gamma   90.00
#
_symmetry.space_group_name_H-M   'P 1'
#
loop_
_entity.id
_entity.type
_entity.pdbx_description
1 polymer ?
#
loop_
_entity_poly.entity_id
_entity_poly.type
_entity_poly.pdbx_seq_one_letter_code
_entity_poly.pdbx_strand_id
1 'polypeptide(L)'
;PARRIAACQSTSVEEQLAMGVRLFDCRLRMCSTLRSPGATGAAAAAHESRVIRTYHGSETVGGNSDDFLPILHAIAAFLRPNTRSHEVVILSMSHLENFTDADRHRLRELVIETFGSLLLPHPGHGQALQSLTMGQLWATPHRVIALIDDRLPPPQQLHGAGGPLCWAGE
;
A
#
# COMPACT_ATOMS: atom_id res chain seq x y z
N PRO A 1 2.73 -15.25 -21.48
CA PRO A 1 2.25 -14.05 -22.20
C PRO A 1 1.70 -12.95 -21.27
N ALA A 2 0.79 -13.26 -20.35
CA ALA A 2 0.19 -12.29 -19.40
C ALA A 2 1.19 -11.64 -18.42
N ARG A 3 2.14 -12.43 -17.90
CA ARG A 3 3.17 -11.98 -16.93
C ARG A 3 4.10 -10.84 -17.43
N ARG A 4 4.12 -10.59 -18.74
CA ARG A 4 5.00 -9.57 -19.38
C ARG A 4 4.40 -8.18 -19.43
N ILE A 5 3.09 -8.03 -19.22
CA ILE A 5 2.37 -6.75 -19.34
C ILE A 5 2.06 -6.15 -17.96
N ALA A 6 2.03 -6.97 -16.91
CA ALA A 6 1.71 -6.54 -15.54
C ALA A 6 2.94 -6.31 -14.64
N ALA A 7 4.11 -6.87 -14.99
CA ALA A 7 5.32 -6.70 -14.19
C ALA A 7 5.99 -5.36 -14.49
N CYS A 8 5.88 -4.40 -13.57
CA CYS A 8 6.52 -3.09 -13.70
C CYS A 8 7.92 -3.01 -13.07
N GLN A 9 8.28 -3.97 -12.22
CA GLN A 9 9.53 -3.99 -11.48
C GLN A 9 10.19 -5.36 -11.57
N SER A 10 11.52 -5.38 -11.64
CA SER A 10 12.34 -6.60 -11.64
C SER A 10 13.20 -6.75 -10.39
N THR A 11 13.16 -5.77 -9.49
CA THR A 11 13.99 -5.67 -8.28
C THR A 11 13.16 -5.66 -7.02
N SER A 12 13.72 -6.15 -5.92
CA SER A 12 13.06 -6.12 -4.61
C SER A 12 12.96 -4.70 -4.04
N VAL A 13 12.18 -4.52 -2.96
CA VAL A 13 12.07 -3.22 -2.28
C VAL A 13 13.44 -2.78 -1.75
N GLU A 14 14.22 -3.69 -1.18
CA GLU A 14 15.56 -3.42 -0.66
C GLU A 14 16.54 -2.98 -1.76
N GLU A 15 16.50 -3.65 -2.91
CA GLU A 15 17.31 -3.28 -4.07
C GLU A 15 16.93 -1.91 -4.60
N GLN A 16 15.62 -1.62 -4.75
CA GLN A 16 15.13 -0.30 -5.15
C GLN A 16 15.62 0.78 -4.18
N LEU A 17 15.54 0.54 -2.88
CA LEU A 17 16.05 1.46 -1.86
C LEU A 17 17.57 1.66 -1.98
N ALA A 18 18.34 0.60 -2.22
CA ALA A 18 19.78 0.69 -2.44
C ALA A 18 20.14 1.48 -3.72
N MET A 19 19.27 1.43 -4.73
CA MET A 19 19.40 2.19 -5.98
C MET A 19 18.96 3.66 -5.87
N GLY A 20 18.47 4.11 -4.71
CA GLY A 20 18.04 5.49 -4.49
C GLY A 20 16.55 5.74 -4.72
N VAL A 21 15.74 4.70 -4.92
CA VAL A 21 14.27 4.87 -5.00
C VAL A 21 13.73 5.27 -3.64
N ARG A 22 12.93 6.34 -3.61
CA ARG A 22 12.31 6.89 -2.40
C ARG A 22 10.81 7.09 -2.51
N LEU A 23 10.22 6.85 -3.68
CA LEU A 23 8.78 6.91 -3.88
C LEU A 23 8.29 5.51 -4.24
N PHE A 24 7.37 4.98 -3.44
CA PHE A 24 6.71 3.70 -3.67
C PHE A 24 5.24 3.95 -3.97
N ASP A 25 4.81 3.59 -5.18
CA ASP A 25 3.40 3.57 -5.57
C ASP A 25 2.81 2.17 -5.32
N CYS A 26 1.95 2.07 -4.31
CA CYS A 26 1.35 0.84 -3.85
C CYS A 26 -0.16 0.87 -4.12
N ARG A 27 -0.60 0.05 -5.07
CA ARG A 27 -2.02 -0.20 -5.31
C ARG A 27 -2.49 -1.34 -4.42
N LEU A 28 -3.48 -1.11 -3.57
CA LEU A 28 -3.84 -2.06 -2.50
C LEU A 28 -5.23 -2.66 -2.68
N ARG A 29 -5.36 -3.96 -2.49
CA ARG A 29 -6.64 -4.67 -2.45
C ARG A 29 -6.80 -5.40 -1.13
N MET A 30 -8.00 -5.36 -0.57
CA MET A 30 -8.35 -6.20 0.58
C MET A 30 -8.79 -7.58 0.10
N CYS A 31 -8.10 -8.62 0.57
CA CYS A 31 -8.39 -10.01 0.22
C CYS A 31 -8.90 -10.79 1.43
N SER A 32 -10.04 -11.46 1.27
CA SER A 32 -10.56 -12.42 2.24
C SER A 32 -9.89 -13.77 2.04
N THR A 33 -9.18 -14.26 3.05
CA THR A 33 -8.69 -15.65 3.07
C THR A 33 -9.62 -16.49 3.93
N LEU A 34 -10.28 -17.46 3.30
CA LEU A 34 -10.97 -18.51 4.02
C LEU A 34 -9.90 -19.49 4.51
N ARG A 35 -9.63 -19.50 5.82
CA ARG A 35 -8.87 -20.60 6.41
C ARG A 35 -9.79 -21.82 6.37
N SER A 36 -9.47 -22.80 5.52
CA SER A 36 -10.14 -24.09 5.56
C SER A 36 -9.99 -24.67 6.97
N PRO A 37 -11.08 -25.11 7.63
CA PRO A 37 -10.97 -25.77 8.92
C PRO A 37 -10.24 -27.10 8.72
N GLY A 38 -8.95 -27.13 9.07
CA GLY A 38 -8.24 -28.37 9.27
C GLY A 38 -8.77 -29.05 10.53
N ALA A 39 -9.27 -30.28 10.36
CA ALA A 39 -9.61 -31.26 11.39
C ALA A 39 -10.93 -31.08 12.18
N THR A 40 -11.92 -31.89 11.77
CA THR A 40 -12.85 -32.67 12.60
C THR A 40 -13.17 -32.14 14.02
N GLY A 41 -14.33 -31.52 14.17
CA GLY A 41 -14.93 -31.23 15.46
C GLY A 41 -15.94 -30.09 15.34
N ALA A 42 -17.13 -30.27 15.89
CA ALA A 42 -18.27 -29.38 15.72
C ALA A 42 -17.97 -27.90 16.00
N ALA A 43 -18.53 -27.02 15.17
CA ALA A 43 -18.57 -25.56 15.30
C ALA A 43 -17.23 -24.80 15.21
N ALA A 44 -16.46 -25.00 14.14
CA ALA A 44 -15.45 -24.01 13.74
C ALA A 44 -16.12 -22.97 12.82
N ALA A 45 -16.56 -21.84 13.37
CA ALA A 45 -16.89 -20.68 12.55
C ALA A 45 -15.65 -20.35 11.70
N ALA A 46 -15.80 -20.32 10.38
CA ALA A 46 -14.71 -19.92 9.49
C ALA A 46 -14.29 -18.49 9.87
N HIS A 47 -13.13 -18.33 10.49
CA HIS A 47 -12.55 -17.01 10.72
C HIS A 47 -12.04 -16.50 9.36
N GLU A 48 -12.80 -15.60 8.76
CA GLU A 48 -12.35 -14.85 7.59
C GLU A 48 -11.17 -13.97 8.02
N SER A 49 -9.98 -14.30 7.52
CA SER A 49 -8.79 -13.49 7.74
C SER A 49 -8.64 -12.53 6.56
N ARG A 50 -8.83 -11.25 6.82
CA ARG A 50 -8.69 -10.17 5.83
C ARG A 50 -7.23 -9.70 5.78
N VAL A 51 -6.62 -9.74 4.60
CA VAL A 51 -5.20 -9.42 4.35
C VAL A 51 -5.09 -8.33 3.28
N ILE A 52 -4.20 -7.37 3.50
CA ILE A 52 -3.90 -6.29 2.55
C ILE A 52 -2.81 -6.75 1.59
N ARG A 53 -3.10 -6.70 0.29
CA ARG A 53 -2.14 -7.08 -0.75
C ARG A 53 -1.93 -5.96 -1.75
N THR A 54 -0.74 -5.91 -2.32
CA THR A 54 -0.48 -5.14 -3.54
C THR A 54 -1.07 -5.84 -4.76
N TYR A 55 -1.49 -5.10 -5.77
CA TYR A 55 -2.03 -5.69 -7.00
C TYR A 55 -1.75 -4.86 -8.25
N HIS A 56 -1.90 -5.47 -9.42
CA HIS A 56 -1.79 -4.77 -10.71
C HIS A 56 -2.91 -5.20 -11.67
N GLY A 57 -3.92 -4.34 -11.84
CA GLY A 57 -5.07 -4.61 -12.71
C GLY A 57 -6.02 -5.66 -12.12
N SER A 58 -6.48 -6.62 -12.92
CA SER A 58 -7.32 -7.73 -12.43
C SER A 58 -6.51 -8.81 -11.71
N GLU A 59 -5.19 -8.85 -11.89
CA GLU A 59 -4.33 -9.86 -11.29
C GLU A 59 -3.93 -9.44 -9.86
N THR A 60 -4.28 -10.27 -8.88
CA THR A 60 -3.42 -10.44 -7.70
C THR A 60 -2.15 -11.09 -8.21
N VAL A 61 -0.99 -10.48 -7.99
CA VAL A 61 0.28 -11.08 -8.39
C VAL A 61 0.39 -12.40 -7.59
N GLY A 62 0.38 -13.54 -8.28
CA GLY A 62 0.18 -14.82 -7.59
C GLY A 62 1.36 -15.16 -6.67
N GLY A 63 1.23 -15.01 -5.35
CA GLY A 63 2.20 -15.49 -4.35
C GLY A 63 2.08 -14.84 -2.98
N ASN A 64 2.78 -15.39 -1.97
CA ASN A 64 2.99 -14.74 -0.66
C ASN A 64 3.82 -13.44 -0.76
N SER A 65 4.36 -13.14 -1.95
CA SER A 65 5.14 -11.92 -2.26
C SER A 65 4.31 -10.65 -2.36
N ASP A 66 2.99 -10.79 -2.36
CA ASP A 66 2.05 -9.69 -2.59
C ASP A 66 1.54 -9.02 -1.32
N ASP A 67 1.90 -9.57 -0.17
CA ASP A 67 1.50 -9.00 1.09
C ASP A 67 2.15 -7.61 1.24
N PHE A 68 1.34 -6.64 1.61
CA PHE A 68 1.81 -5.25 1.74
C PHE A 68 2.77 -5.07 2.93
N LEU A 69 2.61 -5.91 3.97
CA LEU A 69 3.37 -5.81 5.21
C LEU A 69 4.91 -5.98 5.00
N PRO A 70 5.41 -6.96 4.23
CA PRO A 70 6.81 -7.03 3.83
C PRO A 70 7.38 -5.72 3.27
N ILE A 71 6.63 -4.99 2.45
CA ILE A 71 7.07 -3.70 1.88
C ILE A 71 7.30 -2.69 2.99
N LEU A 72 6.35 -2.58 3.93
CA LEU A 72 6.46 -1.66 5.07
C LEU A 72 7.67 -2.01 5.95
N HIS A 73 7.89 -3.29 6.22
CA HIS A 73 9.02 -3.75 7.03
C HIS A 73 10.37 -3.53 6.36
N ALA A 74 10.47 -3.73 5.03
CA ALA A 74 11.68 -3.44 4.28
C ALA A 74 12.04 -1.94 4.35
N ILE A 75 11.06 -1.05 4.16
CA ILE A 75 11.24 0.40 4.29
C ILE A 75 11.65 0.77 5.73
N ALA A 76 10.96 0.24 6.75
CA ALA A 76 11.27 0.51 8.15
C ALA A 76 12.66 0.00 8.54
N ALA A 77 13.07 -1.18 8.07
CA ALA A 77 14.41 -1.71 8.25
C ALA A 77 15.47 -0.84 7.55
N PHE A 78 15.14 -0.29 6.38
CA PHE A 78 16.01 0.62 5.67
C PHE A 78 16.21 1.95 6.42
N LEU A 79 15.18 2.52 7.02
CA LEU A 79 15.26 3.83 7.68
C LEU A 79 15.82 3.80 9.11
N ARG A 80 15.81 2.64 9.78
CA ARG A 80 16.28 2.47 11.16
C ARG A 80 17.80 2.70 11.42
N PRO A 81 18.75 2.43 10.50
CA PRO A 81 20.17 2.68 10.75
C PRO A 81 20.46 4.18 10.89
N ASN A 82 21.25 4.56 11.90
CA ASN A 82 21.68 5.95 12.15
C ASN A 82 22.43 6.60 10.98
N THR A 83 22.87 5.82 9.99
CA THR A 83 23.55 6.29 8.77
C THR A 83 22.59 6.82 7.70
N ARG A 84 21.28 6.64 7.86
CA ARG A 84 20.26 7.05 6.87
C ARG A 84 19.39 8.22 7.36
N SER A 85 19.97 9.07 8.22
CA SER A 85 19.28 10.21 8.83
C SER A 85 18.79 11.28 7.84
N HIS A 86 19.27 11.26 6.59
CA HIS A 86 18.83 12.16 5.52
C HIS A 86 17.92 11.50 4.48
N GLU A 87 17.52 10.25 4.69
CA GLU A 87 16.66 9.54 3.74
C GLU A 87 15.19 9.76 4.09
N VAL A 88 14.38 10.12 3.10
CA VAL A 88 12.93 10.25 3.26
C VAL A 88 12.26 9.37 2.23
N VAL A 89 11.28 8.58 2.65
CA VAL A 89 10.47 7.71 1.79
C VAL A 89 9.04 8.23 1.71
N ILE A 90 8.51 8.32 0.49
CA ILE A 90 7.12 8.63 0.19
C ILE A 90 6.43 7.31 -0.16
N LEU A 91 5.40 6.98 0.60
CA LEU A 91 4.58 5.79 0.41
C LEU A 91 3.19 6.23 -0.07
N SER A 92 2.94 6.07 -1.36
CA SER A 92 1.65 6.35 -1.99
C SER A 92 0.81 5.07 -1.98
N MET A 93 -0.33 5.10 -1.30
CA MET A 93 -1.27 3.99 -1.18
C MET A 93 -2.56 4.38 -1.88
N SER A 94 -2.79 3.80 -3.06
CA SER A 94 -3.86 4.17 -3.97
C SER A 94 -4.73 2.96 -4.32
N HIS A 95 -5.86 3.23 -5.00
CA HIS A 95 -6.76 2.21 -5.51
C HIS A 95 -7.19 1.17 -4.45
N LEU A 96 -7.65 1.63 -3.28
CA LEU A 96 -8.03 0.79 -2.13
C LEU A 96 -9.26 -0.09 -2.43
N GLU A 97 -9.07 -1.16 -3.19
CA GLU A 97 -10.12 -2.03 -3.72
C GLU A 97 -10.64 -2.99 -2.66
N ASN A 98 -11.97 -3.08 -2.52
CA ASN A 98 -12.67 -3.88 -1.49
C ASN A 98 -12.39 -3.47 -0.04
N PHE A 99 -11.85 -2.26 0.18
CA PHE A 99 -11.67 -1.69 1.52
C PHE A 99 -12.99 -1.14 2.06
N THR A 100 -13.40 -1.64 3.22
CA THR A 100 -14.38 -0.98 4.09
C THR A 100 -13.73 0.18 4.87
N ASP A 101 -14.51 1.02 5.55
CA ASP A 101 -13.96 2.06 6.44
C ASP A 101 -13.12 1.47 7.57
N ALA A 102 -13.53 0.31 8.11
CA ALA A 102 -12.76 -0.43 9.09
C ALA A 102 -11.41 -0.92 8.52
N ASP A 103 -11.39 -1.39 7.27
CA ASP A 103 -10.15 -1.78 6.61
C ASP A 103 -9.22 -0.58 6.37
N ARG A 104 -9.77 0.59 6.02
CA ARG A 104 -9.00 1.84 5.87
C ARG A 104 -8.45 2.32 7.19
N HIS A 105 -9.21 2.19 8.27
CA HIS A 105 -8.72 2.48 9.62
C HIS A 105 -7.56 1.55 9.98
N ARG A 106 -7.73 0.24 9.78
CA ARG A 106 -6.70 -0.77 10.02
C ARG A 106 -5.43 -0.53 9.19
N LEU A 107 -5.57 -0.07 7.94
CA LEU A 107 -4.42 0.31 7.11
C LEU A 107 -3.64 1.48 7.74
N ARG A 108 -4.33 2.50 8.25
CA ARG A 108 -3.68 3.63 8.93
C ARG A 108 -2.97 3.17 10.20
N GLU A 109 -3.63 2.35 11.02
CA GLU A 109 -3.02 1.75 12.22
C GLU A 109 -1.77 0.97 11.86
N LEU A 110 -1.81 0.12 10.83
CA LEU A 110 -0.66 -0.66 10.39
C LEU A 110 0.54 0.22 10.00
N VAL A 111 0.29 1.33 9.30
CA VAL A 111 1.33 2.30 8.90
C VAL A 111 1.90 3.01 10.14
N ILE A 112 1.04 3.43 11.07
CA ILE A 112 1.44 4.07 12.33
C ILE A 112 2.27 3.11 13.18
N GLU A 113 1.83 1.88 13.36
CA GLU A 113 2.52 0.84 14.13
C GLU A 113 3.89 0.52 13.53
N THR A 114 3.98 0.46 12.19
CA THR A 114 5.23 0.08 11.52
C THR A 114 6.30 1.18 11.59
N PHE A 115 5.90 2.45 11.44
CA PHE A 115 6.87 3.55 11.34
C PHE A 115 7.00 4.39 12.61
N GLY A 116 5.98 4.40 13.48
CA GLY A 116 6.00 5.14 14.74
C GLY A 116 6.41 6.61 14.55
N SER A 117 7.47 7.02 15.25
CA SER A 117 8.01 8.39 15.19
C SER A 117 8.62 8.78 13.82
N LEU A 118 8.94 7.80 12.97
CA LEU A 118 9.41 8.06 11.61
C LEU A 118 8.29 8.56 10.70
N LEU A 119 7.02 8.31 11.04
CA LEU A 119 5.91 8.78 10.23
C LEU A 119 5.71 10.28 10.41
N LEU A 120 5.62 11.02 9.31
CA LEU A 120 5.17 12.41 9.34
C LEU A 120 3.68 12.42 9.75
N PRO A 121 3.31 13.12 10.84
CA PRO A 121 1.91 13.26 11.24
C PRO A 121 1.10 13.80 10.07
N HIS A 122 -0.11 13.26 9.86
CA HIS A 122 -0.91 13.60 8.69
C HIS A 122 -1.06 15.12 8.59
N PRO A 123 -0.46 15.75 7.57
CA PRO A 123 -0.57 17.19 7.38
C PRO A 123 -2.02 17.44 7.00
N GLY A 124 -2.79 18.03 7.92
CA GLY A 124 -4.19 18.37 7.68
C GLY A 124 -4.37 18.98 6.29
N HIS A 125 -5.44 18.57 5.60
CA HIS A 125 -5.70 18.85 4.20
C HIS A 125 -5.27 20.26 3.75
N GLY A 126 -4.31 20.32 2.83
CA GLY A 126 -4.17 21.44 1.91
C GLY A 126 -2.83 22.18 1.95
N GLN A 127 -2.36 22.63 3.11
CA GLN A 127 -1.22 23.58 3.14
C GLN A 127 0.11 23.00 3.64
N ALA A 128 0.10 22.08 4.60
CA ALA A 128 1.34 21.65 5.26
C ALA A 128 2.27 20.79 4.37
N LEU A 129 1.75 20.06 3.38
CA LEU A 129 2.60 19.35 2.39
C LEU A 129 3.18 20.29 1.33
N GLN A 130 2.43 21.31 0.91
CA GLN A 130 2.83 22.18 -0.20
C GLN A 130 4.05 23.05 0.14
N SER A 131 4.30 23.29 1.43
CA SER A 131 5.45 24.03 1.93
C SER A 131 6.56 23.15 2.53
N LEU A 132 6.42 21.82 2.48
CA LEU A 132 7.35 20.92 3.15
C LEU A 132 8.68 20.84 2.37
N THR A 133 9.76 21.20 3.05
CA THR A 133 11.12 21.15 2.49
C THR A 133 11.92 19.98 3.07
N MET A 134 12.92 19.51 2.33
CA MET A 134 13.86 18.50 2.83
C MET A 134 14.58 18.95 4.11
N GLY A 135 14.95 20.24 4.21
CA GLY A 135 15.59 20.78 5.42
C GLY A 135 14.71 20.65 6.67
N GLN A 136 13.41 20.93 6.54
CA GLN A 136 12.46 20.73 7.64
C GLN A 136 12.32 19.25 8.01
N LEU A 137 12.25 18.35 7.03
CA LEU A 137 12.18 16.91 7.28
C LEU A 137 13.43 16.40 8.01
N TRP A 138 14.62 16.80 7.56
CA TRP A 138 15.88 16.41 8.18
C TRP A 138 16.07 16.96 9.59
N ALA A 139 15.46 18.11 9.92
CA ALA A 139 15.46 18.68 11.26
C ALA A 139 14.54 17.95 12.27
N THR A 140 13.72 17.01 11.80
CA THR A 140 12.78 16.21 12.63
C THR A 140 13.16 14.73 12.57
N PRO A 141 12.54 13.86 13.39
CA PRO A 141 12.68 12.40 13.23
C PRO A 141 11.85 11.82 12.07
N HIS A 142 11.05 12.63 11.36
CA HIS A 142 10.13 12.12 10.33
C HIS A 142 10.86 11.72 9.04
N ARG A 143 10.74 10.46 8.64
CA ARG A 143 11.40 9.85 7.49
C ARG A 143 10.43 9.19 6.51
N VAL A 144 9.14 9.12 6.86
CA VAL A 144 8.09 8.53 6.02
C VAL A 144 6.95 9.50 5.81
N ILE A 145 6.59 9.73 4.56
CA ILE A 145 5.39 10.47 4.17
C ILE A 145 4.40 9.46 3.59
N ALA A 146 3.31 9.19 4.32
CA ALA A 146 2.26 8.29 3.87
C ALA A 146 1.13 9.08 3.20
N LEU A 147 0.85 8.78 1.93
CA LEU A 147 -0.25 9.34 1.16
C LEU A 147 -1.28 8.22 0.97
N ILE A 148 -2.36 8.24 1.74
CA ILE A 148 -3.44 7.25 1.63
C ILE A 148 -4.59 7.91 0.86
N ASP A 149 -5.01 7.29 -0.24
CA ASP A 149 -6.15 7.76 -1.01
C ASP A 149 -7.46 7.47 -0.27
N ASP A 150 -7.90 8.47 0.49
CA ASP A 150 -9.15 8.46 1.23
C ASP A 150 -10.38 8.77 0.36
N ARG A 151 -10.18 9.01 -0.95
CA ARG A 151 -11.31 9.17 -1.85
C ARG A 151 -12.05 7.83 -1.92
N LEU A 152 -13.34 7.86 -1.63
CA LEU A 152 -14.23 6.74 -1.93
C LEU A 152 -14.06 6.41 -3.41
N PRO A 153 -13.93 5.12 -3.80
CA PRO A 153 -13.95 4.78 -5.21
C PRO A 153 -15.22 5.38 -5.82
N PRO A 154 -15.16 5.97 -7.02
CA PRO A 154 -16.37 6.36 -7.71
C PRO A 154 -17.29 5.13 -7.77
N PRO A 155 -18.60 5.27 -7.52
CA PRO A 155 -19.50 4.13 -7.49
C PRO A 155 -19.28 3.32 -8.76
N GLN A 156 -18.82 2.07 -8.61
CA GLN A 156 -18.65 1.16 -9.72
C GLN A 156 -20.01 1.08 -10.40
N GLN A 157 -20.14 1.69 -11.57
CA GLN A 157 -21.28 1.42 -12.44
C GLN A 157 -21.21 -0.07 -12.72
N LEU A 158 -22.12 -0.82 -12.11
CA LEU A 158 -22.46 -2.20 -12.45
C LEU A 158 -22.66 -2.26 -13.97
N HIS A 159 -21.60 -2.52 -14.72
CA HIS A 159 -21.69 -2.78 -16.15
C HIS A 159 -22.20 -4.20 -16.31
N GLY A 160 -23.53 -4.32 -16.27
CA GLY A 160 -24.22 -5.31 -17.07
C GLY A 160 -23.97 -5.01 -18.55
N ALA A 161 -23.68 -6.06 -19.30
CA ALA A 161 -23.78 -6.17 -20.76
C ALA A 161 -22.82 -5.29 -21.61
N GLY A 162 -21.73 -5.93 -22.05
CA GLY A 162 -21.32 -5.99 -23.46
C GLY A 162 -21.18 -4.69 -24.27
N GLY A 163 -19.95 -4.22 -24.44
CA GLY A 163 -19.56 -3.33 -25.53
C GLY A 163 -18.12 -2.83 -25.38
N PRO A 164 -17.31 -2.75 -26.45
CA PRO A 164 -15.95 -2.24 -26.37
C PRO A 164 -16.00 -0.71 -26.33
N LEU A 165 -15.52 -0.12 -25.24
CA LEU A 165 -15.35 1.33 -25.14
C LEU A 165 -13.94 1.71 -25.56
N CYS A 166 -13.85 2.15 -26.82
CA CYS A 166 -12.76 2.93 -27.35
C CYS A 166 -12.70 4.27 -26.58
N TRP A 167 -11.56 4.61 -26.00
CA TRP A 167 -11.29 5.96 -25.53
C TRP A 167 -11.12 6.88 -26.75
N ALA A 168 -12.02 7.82 -26.94
CA ALA A 168 -11.78 8.99 -27.77
C ALA A 168 -11.46 10.17 -26.84
N GLY A 169 -10.33 10.83 -27.07
CA GLY A 169 -10.05 12.21 -26.62
C GLY A 169 -11.10 13.18 -27.17
N GLU A 170 -11.25 14.40 -26.69
CA GLU A 170 -10.35 15.34 -26.01
C GLU A 170 -11.07 16.03 -24.83
#